data_AF-A0A381UQZ3-F1
#
_entry.id   AF-A0A381UQZ3-F1
#
_cell.length_a   1.000
_cell.length_b   1.000
_cell.length_c   1.000
_cell.angle_alpha   90.00
_cell.angle_beta   90.00
_cell.angle_gamma   90.00
#
_symmetry.space_group_name_H-M   'P 1'
#
loop_
_entity.id
_entity.type
_entity.pdbx_description
1 polymer ?
#
loop_
_entity_poly.entity_id
_entity_poly.type
_entity_poly.pdbx_seq_one_letter_code
_entity_poly.pdbx_strand_id
1 'polypeptide(L)'
;KTAKLIADFMAANGGIITLEDLEKYQAIERKPIQGSYQGFEIVSMPPPSSGGIILTEMLNILEGFDLKKVGHNSALYLHLLTESMRRAYADRANYLGDSDFNENMPANRLTSKQHAENLRKSISMSQKSESDPALFARAYESEETTHFSVADKHGNMVSLTYTLEFGYGSHVVVEGAGFLLNNEMGDFNAQPGITNLTGDIGTIANQIRPQQRMLSSMTPTIVAKDGVPLFATGTPGGRTIINTTMQTILNIIDHGMTIAESIEAPRIHHQWLPDITSIEKIGISPDTRKLYEAFGHKIRVRDAIGSAMGVYRDPETGIISGAADSRAEDGGVSAY
;
A
#
# COMPACT_ATOMS: atom_id res chain seq x y z
N LYS A 1 0.26 -32.27 -14.59
CA LYS A 1 -0.83 -31.94 -15.53
C LYS A 1 -0.94 -30.43 -15.74
N THR A 2 -1.38 -29.66 -14.75
CA THR A 2 -1.68 -28.21 -14.86
C THR A 2 -0.57 -27.37 -15.49
N ALA A 3 0.68 -27.53 -15.06
CA ALA A 3 1.81 -26.78 -15.62
C ALA A 3 2.00 -27.00 -17.14
N LYS A 4 1.67 -28.18 -17.67
CA LYS A 4 1.68 -28.44 -19.12
C LYS A 4 0.55 -27.68 -19.83
N LEU A 5 -0.65 -27.60 -19.24
CA LEU A 5 -1.77 -26.83 -19.82
C LEU A 5 -1.41 -25.34 -19.94
N ILE A 6 -0.73 -24.78 -18.92
CA ILE A 6 -0.24 -23.39 -18.96
C ILE A 6 0.81 -23.23 -20.08
N ALA A 7 1.84 -24.09 -20.11
CA ALA A 7 2.92 -23.99 -21.10
C ALA A 7 2.44 -24.22 -22.54
N ASP A 8 1.55 -25.18 -22.78
CA ASP A 8 0.91 -25.44 -24.07
C ASP A 8 0.09 -24.22 -24.52
N PHE A 9 -0.72 -23.65 -23.61
CA PHE A 9 -1.53 -22.47 -23.88
C PHE A 9 -0.69 -21.24 -24.20
N MET A 10 0.40 -21.00 -23.43
CA MET A 10 1.33 -19.90 -23.66
C MET A 10 1.98 -20.03 -25.04
N ALA A 11 2.53 -21.19 -25.37
CA ALA A 11 3.16 -21.45 -26.68
C ALA A 11 2.19 -21.27 -27.85
N ALA A 12 0.90 -21.64 -27.68
CA ALA A 12 -0.13 -21.47 -28.70
C ALA A 12 -0.56 -20.01 -28.92
N ASN A 13 -0.44 -19.14 -27.89
CA ASN A 13 -0.94 -17.76 -27.90
C ASN A 13 0.16 -16.69 -27.88
N GLY A 14 1.44 -17.07 -28.05
CA GLY A 14 2.57 -16.14 -28.04
C GLY A 14 3.00 -15.65 -26.65
N GLY A 15 2.54 -16.33 -25.59
CA GLY A 15 2.97 -16.08 -24.22
C GLY A 15 4.34 -16.70 -23.90
N ILE A 16 4.99 -16.19 -22.86
CA ILE A 16 6.42 -16.46 -22.57
C ILE A 16 6.68 -17.46 -21.42
N ILE A 17 5.65 -17.88 -20.67
CA ILE A 17 5.84 -18.78 -19.51
C ILE A 17 5.97 -20.23 -20.00
N THR A 18 7.13 -20.84 -19.75
CA THR A 18 7.44 -22.22 -20.13
C THR A 18 7.18 -23.22 -19.00
N LEU A 19 7.30 -24.52 -19.29
CA LEU A 19 7.27 -25.55 -18.25
C LEU A 19 8.47 -25.44 -17.29
N GLU A 20 9.62 -24.97 -17.78
CA GLU A 20 10.85 -24.78 -16.99
C GLU A 20 10.71 -23.62 -15.99
N ASP A 21 10.03 -22.53 -16.36
CA ASP A 21 9.72 -21.43 -15.43
C ASP A 21 8.80 -21.88 -14.30
N LEU A 22 7.81 -22.72 -14.63
CA LEU A 22 6.85 -23.28 -13.66
C LEU A 22 7.48 -24.35 -12.74
N GLU A 23 8.52 -25.04 -13.19
CA GLU A 23 9.30 -25.99 -12.39
C GLU A 23 10.31 -25.29 -11.46
N LYS A 24 10.88 -24.16 -11.91
CA LYS A 24 11.80 -23.33 -11.11
C LYS A 24 11.11 -22.49 -10.03
N TYR A 25 9.82 -22.17 -10.19
CA TYR A 25 9.13 -21.26 -9.28
C TYR A 25 9.05 -21.83 -7.85
N GLN A 26 9.51 -21.04 -6.87
CA GLN A 26 9.31 -21.28 -5.45
C GLN A 26 8.94 -19.97 -4.74
N ALA A 27 8.05 -20.06 -3.75
CA ALA A 27 7.79 -18.97 -2.82
C ALA A 27 9.01 -18.77 -1.91
N ILE A 28 9.42 -17.51 -1.69
CA ILE A 28 10.57 -17.17 -0.84
C ILE A 28 10.08 -16.55 0.46
N GLU A 29 10.38 -17.20 1.59
CA GLU A 29 10.22 -16.61 2.91
C GLU A 29 11.22 -15.47 3.10
N ARG A 30 10.75 -14.29 3.52
CA ARG A 30 11.57 -13.10 3.73
C ARG A 30 11.30 -12.51 5.11
N LYS A 31 12.34 -11.95 5.73
CA LYS A 31 12.18 -11.18 6.97
C LYS A 31 11.32 -9.93 6.69
N PRO A 32 10.31 -9.63 7.52
CA PRO A 32 9.45 -8.46 7.31
C PRO A 32 10.22 -7.16 7.52
N ILE A 33 9.67 -6.06 7.00
CA ILE A 33 10.05 -4.72 7.44
C ILE A 33 9.54 -4.54 8.86
N GLN A 34 10.43 -4.11 9.75
CA GLN A 34 10.12 -3.77 11.13
C GLN A 34 10.36 -2.28 11.33
N GLY A 35 9.28 -1.53 11.46
CA GLY A 35 9.26 -0.11 11.82
C GLY A 35 8.76 0.09 13.26
N SER A 36 8.71 1.34 13.70
CA SER A 36 8.05 1.71 14.96
C SER A 36 7.29 3.03 14.81
N TYR A 37 6.20 3.19 15.55
CA TYR A 37 5.39 4.40 15.55
C TYR A 37 4.80 4.65 16.93
N GLN A 38 5.15 5.76 17.59
CA GLN A 38 4.65 6.14 18.93
C GLN A 38 4.76 5.02 20.00
N GLY A 39 5.78 4.17 19.91
CA GLY A 39 6.01 3.04 20.82
C GLY A 39 5.28 1.74 20.44
N PHE A 40 4.57 1.71 19.31
CA PHE A 40 4.08 0.48 18.68
C PHE A 40 5.11 -0.05 17.67
N GLU A 41 5.13 -1.37 17.48
CA GLU A 41 5.92 -2.09 16.50
C GLU A 41 5.10 -2.27 15.22
N ILE A 42 5.67 -1.93 14.06
CA ILE A 42 5.00 -2.03 12.75
C ILE A 42 5.69 -3.14 11.95
N VAL A 43 5.00 -4.26 11.72
CA VAL A 43 5.54 -5.43 11.01
C VAL A 43 4.81 -5.59 9.68
N SER A 44 5.52 -5.39 8.56
CA SER A 44 4.89 -5.28 7.23
C SER A 44 5.74 -5.88 6.10
N MET A 45 5.18 -6.00 4.90
CA MET A 45 5.75 -6.74 3.78
C MET A 45 7.06 -6.11 3.24
N PRO A 46 8.13 -6.91 3.02
CA PRO A 46 9.38 -6.45 2.41
C PRO A 46 9.33 -6.46 0.86
N PRO A 47 10.36 -5.92 0.20
CA PRO A 47 10.61 -6.12 -1.23
C PRO A 47 10.44 -7.60 -1.65
N PRO A 48 9.78 -7.89 -2.78
CA PRO A 48 9.39 -6.97 -3.86
C PRO A 48 8.13 -6.12 -3.60
N SER A 49 7.52 -6.13 -2.41
CA SER A 49 6.54 -5.09 -2.06
C SER A 49 7.23 -3.79 -1.65
N SER A 50 6.70 -2.67 -2.16
CA SER A 50 7.00 -1.32 -1.65
C SER A 50 6.34 -1.05 -0.29
N GLY A 51 5.29 -1.78 0.04
CA GLY A 51 4.34 -1.47 1.11
C GLY A 51 4.97 -1.15 2.45
N GLY A 52 5.68 -2.12 3.05
CA GLY A 52 6.22 -1.97 4.40
C GLY A 52 7.27 -0.87 4.54
N ILE A 53 8.06 -0.59 3.49
CA ILE A 53 9.06 0.49 3.50
C ILE A 53 8.34 1.85 3.50
N ILE A 54 7.42 2.05 2.54
CA ILE A 54 6.74 3.33 2.34
C ILE A 54 5.77 3.63 3.48
N LEU A 55 5.09 2.62 4.02
CA LEU A 55 4.30 2.74 5.26
C LEU A 55 5.17 3.22 6.43
N THR A 56 6.33 2.58 6.65
CA THR A 56 7.25 2.95 7.74
C THR A 56 7.81 4.36 7.54
N GLU A 57 8.15 4.74 6.31
CA GLU A 57 8.61 6.10 5.97
C GLU A 57 7.55 7.16 6.27
N MET A 58 6.30 6.96 5.83
CA MET A 58 5.21 7.91 6.11
C MET A 58 4.89 8.01 7.61
N LEU A 59 4.80 6.88 8.32
CA LEU A 59 4.60 6.86 9.78
C LEU A 59 5.75 7.60 10.49
N ASN A 60 7.01 7.36 10.10
CA ASN A 60 8.15 8.09 10.65
C ASN A 60 8.08 9.60 10.37
N ILE A 61 7.60 10.04 9.20
CA ILE A 61 7.40 11.47 8.90
C ILE A 61 6.33 12.04 9.84
N LEU A 62 5.20 11.34 9.99
CA LEU A 62 4.05 11.80 10.75
C LEU A 62 4.26 11.80 12.27
N GLU A 63 5.14 10.94 12.81
CA GLU A 63 5.44 10.82 14.25
C GLU A 63 5.98 12.13 14.89
N GLY A 64 6.49 13.07 14.08
CA GLY A 64 6.91 14.38 14.56
C GLY A 64 5.79 15.42 14.70
N PHE A 65 4.53 15.04 14.47
CA PHE A 65 3.37 15.91 14.63
C PHE A 65 2.39 15.30 15.64
N ASP A 66 1.81 16.13 16.49
CA ASP A 66 0.74 15.72 17.41
C ASP A 66 -0.60 15.67 16.65
N LEU A 67 -0.81 14.59 15.88
CA LEU A 67 -2.00 14.44 15.03
C LEU A 67 -3.29 14.48 15.86
N LYS A 68 -3.24 13.98 17.10
CA LYS A 68 -4.34 14.07 18.06
C LYS A 68 -4.76 15.51 18.37
N LYS A 69 -3.81 16.44 18.54
CA LYS A 69 -4.09 17.89 18.67
C LYS A 69 -4.43 18.56 17.34
N VAL A 70 -3.89 18.09 16.21
CA VAL A 70 -4.25 18.59 14.86
C VAL A 70 -5.69 18.23 14.49
N GLY A 71 -6.22 17.13 15.04
CA GLY A 71 -7.61 16.70 14.92
C GLY A 71 -7.89 15.92 13.64
N HIS A 72 -8.47 14.73 13.78
CA HIS A 72 -8.84 13.86 12.66
C HIS A 72 -9.68 14.61 11.61
N ASN A 73 -9.28 14.51 10.34
CA ASN A 73 -9.93 15.17 9.21
C ASN A 73 -10.13 16.70 9.35
N SER A 74 -9.25 17.37 10.11
CA SER A 74 -9.00 18.80 9.92
C SER A 74 -8.25 19.04 8.60
N ALA A 75 -8.32 20.26 8.07
CA ALA A 75 -7.60 20.58 6.82
C ALA A 75 -6.08 20.42 6.97
N LEU A 76 -5.54 20.70 8.16
CA LEU A 76 -4.12 20.50 8.46
C LEU A 76 -3.76 19.02 8.57
N TYR A 77 -4.62 18.18 9.14
CA TYR A 77 -4.43 16.72 9.15
C TYR A 77 -4.30 16.17 7.73
N LEU A 78 -5.27 16.48 6.87
CA LEU A 78 -5.25 16.05 5.45
C LEU A 78 -4.02 16.60 4.70
N HIS A 79 -3.61 17.84 4.98
CA HIS A 79 -2.39 18.42 4.43
C HIS A 79 -1.15 17.62 4.85
N LEU A 80 -0.97 17.34 6.14
CA LEU A 80 0.18 16.59 6.66
C LEU A 80 0.24 15.16 6.07
N LEU A 81 -0.89 14.47 6.00
CA LEU A 81 -0.99 13.18 5.30
C LEU A 81 -0.54 13.30 3.83
N THR A 82 -1.04 14.30 3.10
CA THR A 82 -0.69 14.49 1.68
C THR A 82 0.80 14.80 1.49
N GLU A 83 1.38 15.59 2.38
CA GLU A 83 2.81 15.93 2.31
C GLU A 83 3.73 14.76 2.70
N SER A 84 3.32 13.86 3.60
CA SER A 84 4.07 12.59 3.85
C SER A 84 3.91 11.62 2.68
N MET A 85 2.69 11.46 2.15
CA MET A 85 2.39 10.64 0.96
C MET A 85 3.22 11.08 -0.25
N ARG A 86 3.22 12.38 -0.59
CA ARG A 86 3.99 12.90 -1.74
C ARG A 86 5.48 12.55 -1.65
N ARG A 87 6.06 12.61 -0.45
CA ARG A 87 7.50 12.34 -0.23
C ARG A 87 7.81 10.85 -0.33
N ALA A 88 7.08 10.01 0.40
CA ALA A 88 7.33 8.57 0.39
C ALA A 88 7.02 7.93 -0.98
N TYR A 89 6.05 8.43 -1.75
CA TYR A 89 5.83 7.94 -3.12
C TYR A 89 6.87 8.46 -4.13
N ALA A 90 7.54 9.58 -3.86
CA ALA A 90 8.72 9.99 -4.62
C ALA A 90 9.92 9.07 -4.32
N ASP A 91 10.18 8.71 -3.07
CA ASP A 91 11.25 7.76 -2.75
C ASP A 91 10.88 6.31 -3.19
N ARG A 92 9.60 5.90 -3.15
CA ARG A 92 9.10 4.66 -3.81
C ARG A 92 9.51 4.62 -5.27
N ALA A 93 9.17 5.69 -5.99
CA ALA A 93 9.44 5.84 -7.42
C ALA A 93 10.92 5.83 -7.75
N ASN A 94 11.76 6.46 -6.93
CA ASN A 94 13.20 6.54 -7.17
C ASN A 94 13.96 5.24 -6.86
N TYR A 95 13.56 4.51 -5.82
CA TYR A 95 14.45 3.56 -5.16
C TYR A 95 13.98 2.10 -5.09
N LEU A 96 12.68 1.81 -5.21
CA LEU A 96 12.14 0.48 -4.88
C LEU A 96 11.92 -0.42 -6.11
N GLY A 97 11.99 -1.73 -5.88
CA GLY A 97 11.92 -2.80 -6.88
C GLY A 97 12.07 -4.17 -6.22
N ASP A 98 12.41 -5.22 -6.97
CA ASP A 98 12.82 -6.50 -6.38
C ASP A 98 14.21 -6.38 -5.75
N SER A 99 14.34 -6.75 -4.48
CA SER A 99 15.63 -6.77 -3.78
C SER A 99 16.65 -7.70 -4.45
N ASP A 100 16.17 -8.77 -5.09
CA ASP A 100 17.04 -9.77 -5.75
C ASP A 100 17.70 -9.21 -7.02
N PHE A 101 17.23 -8.03 -7.48
CA PHE A 101 17.69 -7.34 -8.69
C PHE A 101 18.07 -5.86 -8.43
N ASN A 102 18.10 -5.44 -7.15
CA ASN A 102 18.34 -4.07 -6.69
C ASN A 102 19.11 -4.09 -5.35
N GLU A 103 20.33 -4.64 -5.35
CA GLU A 103 21.19 -4.79 -4.17
C GLU A 103 21.47 -3.46 -3.44
N ASN A 104 21.48 -2.34 -4.17
CA ASN A 104 21.75 -1.00 -3.65
C ASN A 104 20.50 -0.28 -3.13
N MET A 105 19.37 -0.99 -2.97
CA MET A 105 18.12 -0.42 -2.47
C MET A 105 18.33 0.19 -1.06
N PRO A 106 18.12 1.50 -0.87
CA PRO A 106 18.44 2.20 0.37
C PRO A 106 17.36 2.01 1.46
N ALA A 107 16.79 0.80 1.60
CA ALA A 107 15.67 0.51 2.49
C ALA A 107 15.91 1.01 3.93
N ASN A 108 17.09 0.75 4.50
CA ASN A 108 17.49 1.21 5.84
C ASN A 108 17.58 2.74 5.98
N ARG A 109 17.76 3.49 4.88
CA ARG A 109 17.64 4.97 4.88
C ARG A 109 16.17 5.35 4.93
N LEU A 110 15.35 4.79 4.05
CA LEU A 110 13.93 5.12 3.91
C LEU A 110 13.15 4.87 5.20
N THR A 111 13.39 3.72 5.85
CA THR A 111 12.77 3.37 7.14
C THR A 111 13.41 4.06 8.35
N SER A 112 14.40 4.94 8.17
CA SER A 112 15.07 5.62 9.30
C SER A 112 14.31 6.87 9.76
N LYS A 113 14.29 7.07 11.09
CA LYS A 113 13.78 8.30 11.73
C LYS A 113 14.53 9.55 11.24
N GLN A 114 15.83 9.44 10.89
CA GLN A 114 16.65 10.57 10.45
C GLN A 114 16.32 11.05 9.04
N HIS A 115 16.06 10.13 8.10
CA HIS A 115 15.57 10.47 6.76
C HIS A 115 14.18 11.13 6.83
N ALA A 116 13.27 10.52 7.60
CA ALA A 116 11.95 11.07 7.85
C ALA A 116 11.97 12.45 8.52
N GLU A 117 12.91 12.73 9.43
CA GLU A 117 13.10 14.07 10.03
C GLU A 117 13.52 15.11 8.97
N ASN A 118 14.40 14.73 8.04
CA ASN A 118 14.83 15.60 6.94
C ASN A 118 13.69 15.86 5.93
N LEU A 119 12.88 14.84 5.63
CA LEU A 119 11.65 14.97 4.84
C LEU A 119 10.61 15.85 5.54
N ARG A 120 10.45 15.72 6.87
CA ARG A 120 9.54 16.54 7.68
C ARG A 120 9.94 18.01 7.69
N LYS A 121 11.24 18.32 7.73
CA LYS A 121 11.79 19.69 7.68
C LYS A 121 11.46 20.44 6.38
N SER A 122 11.07 19.77 5.30
CA SER A 122 10.63 20.41 4.06
C SER A 122 9.10 20.59 3.95
N ILE A 123 8.33 20.20 4.96
CA ILE A 123 6.86 20.37 4.98
C ILE A 123 6.53 21.81 5.43
N SER A 124 5.87 22.57 4.56
CA SER A 124 5.34 23.90 4.90
C SER A 124 3.94 23.78 5.49
N MET A 125 3.75 24.18 6.74
CA MET A 125 2.49 24.07 7.49
C MET A 125 1.31 24.90 6.92
N SER A 126 1.50 25.60 5.79
CA SER A 126 0.52 26.50 5.17
C SER A 126 0.48 26.49 3.64
N GLN A 127 1.33 25.70 2.97
CA GLN A 127 1.38 25.60 1.50
C GLN A 127 1.81 24.20 1.08
N LYS A 128 1.20 23.64 0.04
CA LYS A 128 1.62 22.37 -0.52
C LYS A 128 3.03 22.44 -1.11
N SER A 129 3.69 21.28 -1.20
CA SER A 129 4.82 21.12 -2.13
C SER A 129 4.33 20.96 -3.58
N GLU A 130 5.22 21.17 -4.56
CA GLU A 130 5.00 20.72 -5.95
C GLU A 130 5.51 19.29 -6.15
N SER A 131 4.85 18.50 -7.00
CA SER A 131 5.38 17.22 -7.48
C SER A 131 6.10 17.42 -8.81
N ASP A 132 7.42 17.60 -8.77
CA ASP A 132 8.22 17.85 -9.98
C ASP A 132 8.59 16.54 -10.73
N PRO A 133 8.20 16.36 -12.00
CA PRO A 133 8.56 15.20 -12.82
C PRO A 133 10.01 15.19 -13.34
N ALA A 134 10.85 16.19 -13.04
CA ALA A 134 12.24 16.27 -13.53
C ALA A 134 13.21 15.16 -13.03
N LEU A 135 12.70 14.07 -12.45
CA LEU A 135 13.44 13.04 -11.70
C LEU A 135 13.11 11.56 -12.06
N PHE A 136 12.71 11.26 -13.30
CA PHE A 136 12.73 9.91 -13.95
C PHE A 136 11.58 8.86 -13.64
N ALA A 137 11.48 7.71 -14.37
CA ALA A 137 10.61 7.58 -15.59
C ALA A 137 10.50 6.22 -16.39
N ARG A 138 9.40 5.51 -16.83
CA ARG A 138 7.87 5.49 -16.76
C ARG A 138 7.15 4.14 -16.37
N ALA A 139 5.92 4.18 -15.78
CA ALA A 139 4.87 3.12 -15.69
C ALA A 139 3.62 3.43 -14.79
N TYR A 140 2.57 2.60 -14.96
CA TYR A 140 1.26 2.53 -14.29
C TYR A 140 1.18 1.34 -13.29
N GLU A 141 0.04 1.11 -12.64
CA GLU A 141 -0.23 0.03 -11.65
C GLU A 141 -1.76 -0.02 -11.39
N SER A 142 -2.34 -1.21 -11.24
CA SER A 142 -3.78 -1.43 -11.02
C SER A 142 -4.23 -0.99 -9.62
N GLU A 143 -5.54 -1.06 -9.34
CA GLU A 143 -6.12 -0.98 -7.99
C GLU A 143 -6.78 -2.28 -7.49
N GLU A 144 -6.97 -3.28 -8.35
CA GLU A 144 -7.70 -4.51 -8.02
C GLU A 144 -6.81 -5.51 -7.25
N THR A 145 -7.33 -6.15 -6.19
CA THR A 145 -6.59 -7.01 -5.24
C THR A 145 -7.59 -7.69 -4.30
N THR A 146 -7.17 -8.65 -3.45
CA THR A 146 -7.94 -9.16 -2.31
C THR A 146 -7.09 -9.18 -1.03
N HIS A 147 -7.68 -8.82 0.11
CA HIS A 147 -7.04 -8.90 1.43
C HIS A 147 -7.94 -9.61 2.45
N PHE A 148 -7.35 -10.38 3.36
CA PHE A 148 -8.01 -10.81 4.60
C PHE A 148 -7.02 -10.90 5.76
N SER A 149 -7.54 -10.79 6.99
CA SER A 149 -6.77 -10.99 8.23
C SER A 149 -7.50 -11.95 9.16
N VAL A 150 -6.75 -12.79 9.89
CA VAL A 150 -7.25 -13.83 10.79
C VAL A 150 -6.47 -13.78 12.10
N ALA A 151 -7.14 -14.02 13.22
CA ALA A 151 -6.49 -14.28 14.52
C ALA A 151 -7.13 -15.49 15.21
N ASP A 152 -6.40 -16.15 16.11
CA ASP A 152 -6.89 -17.32 16.84
C ASP A 152 -6.71 -17.23 18.37
N LYS A 153 -7.33 -18.18 19.08
CA LYS A 153 -7.27 -18.32 20.55
C LYS A 153 -5.88 -18.64 21.11
N HIS A 154 -4.91 -18.98 20.27
CA HIS A 154 -3.52 -19.24 20.66
C HIS A 154 -2.64 -18.00 20.50
N GLY A 155 -3.20 -16.90 19.97
CA GLY A 155 -2.47 -15.66 19.72
C GLY A 155 -1.78 -15.63 18.35
N ASN A 156 -2.03 -16.60 17.48
CA ASN A 156 -1.58 -16.52 16.09
C ASN A 156 -2.37 -15.42 15.38
N MET A 157 -1.69 -14.66 14.51
CA MET A 157 -2.28 -13.60 13.71
C MET A 157 -1.68 -13.63 12.30
N VAL A 158 -2.54 -13.62 11.29
CA VAL A 158 -2.18 -13.70 9.88
C VAL A 158 -2.81 -12.53 9.15
N SER A 159 -2.02 -11.83 8.34
CA SER A 159 -2.47 -10.76 7.44
C SER A 159 -2.03 -11.15 6.03
N LEU A 160 -2.96 -11.35 5.10
CA LEU A 160 -2.66 -11.92 3.77
C LEU A 160 -3.32 -11.09 2.66
N THR A 161 -2.50 -10.63 1.71
CA THR A 161 -2.96 -9.94 0.49
C THR A 161 -2.50 -10.73 -0.73
N TYR A 162 -3.35 -10.85 -1.75
CA TYR A 162 -3.00 -11.45 -3.05
C TYR A 162 -3.80 -10.79 -4.18
N THR A 163 -3.34 -10.90 -5.44
CA THR A 163 -4.02 -10.29 -6.59
C THR A 163 -3.80 -11.07 -7.90
N LEU A 164 -4.41 -10.57 -8.98
CA LEU A 164 -4.16 -10.91 -10.39
C LEU A 164 -3.69 -9.67 -11.19
N GLU A 165 -3.34 -8.59 -10.49
CA GLU A 165 -3.15 -7.21 -10.95
C GLU A 165 -4.48 -6.53 -11.32
N PHE A 166 -5.12 -6.76 -12.47
CA PHE A 166 -6.49 -6.25 -12.71
C PHE A 166 -7.58 -7.17 -12.15
N GLY A 167 -8.81 -6.66 -12.09
CA GLY A 167 -10.01 -7.44 -11.82
C GLY A 167 -10.20 -8.47 -12.94
N TYR A 168 -10.23 -9.75 -12.58
CA TYR A 168 -10.12 -10.91 -13.49
C TYR A 168 -8.75 -11.01 -14.23
N GLY A 169 -7.74 -10.25 -13.79
CA GLY A 169 -6.38 -10.24 -14.33
C GLY A 169 -6.33 -9.90 -15.82
N SER A 170 -5.60 -10.71 -16.58
CA SER A 170 -5.52 -10.63 -18.04
C SER A 170 -6.83 -10.93 -18.78
N HIS A 171 -7.88 -11.37 -18.06
CA HIS A 171 -9.14 -11.95 -18.58
C HIS A 171 -8.95 -13.26 -19.36
N VAL A 172 -7.72 -13.79 -19.42
CA VAL A 172 -7.40 -15.05 -20.12
C VAL A 172 -7.62 -16.24 -19.20
N VAL A 173 -8.37 -17.24 -19.67
CA VAL A 173 -8.57 -18.54 -19.01
C VAL A 173 -7.78 -19.63 -19.74
N VAL A 174 -6.99 -20.41 -19.01
CA VAL A 174 -6.27 -21.56 -19.59
C VAL A 174 -7.24 -22.70 -19.85
N GLU A 175 -7.37 -23.11 -21.12
CA GLU A 175 -8.30 -24.15 -21.56
C GLU A 175 -8.05 -25.48 -20.82
N GLY A 176 -9.14 -26.11 -20.35
CA GLY A 176 -9.08 -27.36 -19.58
C GLY A 176 -8.45 -27.25 -18.19
N ALA A 177 -8.00 -26.06 -17.77
CA ALA A 177 -7.44 -25.80 -16.45
C ALA A 177 -8.38 -24.98 -15.54
N GLY A 178 -9.20 -24.10 -16.11
CA GLY A 178 -10.37 -23.50 -15.44
C GLY A 178 -10.09 -22.36 -14.46
N PHE A 179 -8.94 -21.69 -14.59
CA PHE A 179 -8.59 -20.49 -13.82
C PHE A 179 -8.13 -19.35 -14.74
N LEU A 180 -8.19 -18.13 -14.20
CA LEU A 180 -7.72 -16.90 -14.83
C LEU A 180 -6.21 -16.74 -14.66
N LEU A 181 -5.56 -16.10 -15.63
CA LEU A 181 -4.17 -15.66 -15.55
C LEU A 181 -4.10 -14.20 -15.08
N ASN A 182 -3.14 -13.89 -14.20
CA ASN A 182 -2.81 -12.51 -13.84
C ASN A 182 -2.25 -11.73 -15.04
N ASN A 183 -2.12 -10.42 -14.87
CA ASN A 183 -1.35 -9.55 -15.77
C ASN A 183 -0.27 -8.75 -15.02
N GLU A 184 0.24 -9.30 -13.92
CA GLU A 184 1.17 -8.67 -12.95
C GLU A 184 2.43 -8.04 -13.57
N MET A 185 2.79 -8.44 -14.79
CA MET A 185 3.82 -7.78 -15.59
C MET A 185 3.53 -6.28 -15.87
N GLY A 186 2.30 -5.80 -15.67
CA GLY A 186 1.90 -4.40 -15.81
C GLY A 186 2.48 -3.47 -14.74
N ASP A 187 2.75 -3.98 -13.53
CA ASP A 187 3.38 -3.24 -12.42
C ASP A 187 4.88 -2.95 -12.66
N PHE A 188 5.47 -3.45 -13.75
CA PHE A 188 6.85 -3.11 -14.13
C PHE A 188 6.96 -1.74 -14.81
N ASN A 189 8.15 -1.15 -14.70
CA ASN A 189 8.56 0.10 -15.34
C ASN A 189 8.69 -0.04 -16.88
N ALA A 190 7.55 -0.09 -17.56
CA ALA A 190 7.39 -0.49 -18.96
C ALA A 190 8.03 0.44 -20.01
N GLN A 191 8.32 1.72 -19.69
CA GLN A 191 9.07 2.60 -20.60
C GLN A 191 10.25 3.25 -19.87
N PRO A 192 11.44 2.63 -19.88
CA PRO A 192 12.67 3.24 -19.41
C PRO A 192 12.91 4.64 -20.00
N GLY A 193 12.89 5.67 -19.17
CA GLY A 193 13.28 7.05 -19.52
C GLY A 193 12.17 8.10 -19.75
N ILE A 194 10.87 7.80 -19.69
CA ILE A 194 9.78 8.83 -19.76
C ILE A 194 9.03 9.13 -18.41
N THR A 195 9.23 10.24 -17.68
CA THR A 195 8.34 10.63 -16.53
C THR A 195 7.67 11.95 -16.87
N ASN A 196 6.44 12.11 -16.43
CA ASN A 196 5.65 13.29 -16.70
C ASN A 196 4.60 13.51 -15.60
N LEU A 197 3.77 14.53 -15.79
CA LEU A 197 2.72 14.95 -14.86
C LEU A 197 1.52 13.98 -14.78
N THR A 198 1.45 12.88 -15.55
CA THR A 198 0.27 11.99 -15.59
C THR A 198 0.32 10.78 -14.63
N GLY A 199 1.43 10.55 -13.91
CA GLY A 199 1.51 9.53 -12.84
C GLY A 199 2.39 8.32 -13.13
N ASP A 200 3.45 8.57 -13.89
CA ASP A 200 3.96 7.66 -14.90
C ASP A 200 5.45 7.39 -14.62
N ILE A 201 5.78 6.39 -13.81
CA ILE A 201 7.06 6.24 -13.08
C ILE A 201 7.89 5.03 -13.51
N GLY A 202 9.18 5.17 -13.88
CA GLY A 202 9.93 3.99 -14.36
C GLY A 202 11.45 4.01 -14.39
N THR A 203 11.98 4.57 -13.33
CA THR A 203 13.37 4.43 -12.87
C THR A 203 13.94 3.01 -12.99
N ILE A 204 15.26 2.85 -12.88
CA ILE A 204 15.94 1.57 -13.15
C ILE A 204 15.57 0.44 -12.16
N ALA A 205 15.10 0.81 -10.97
CA ALA A 205 14.86 -0.09 -9.84
C ALA A 205 13.81 -1.20 -10.14
N ASN A 206 12.75 -0.89 -10.89
CA ASN A 206 11.64 -1.80 -11.20
C ASN A 206 11.47 -2.02 -12.72
N GLN A 207 12.54 -2.12 -13.50
CA GLN A 207 12.46 -2.44 -14.94
C GLN A 207 12.28 -3.94 -15.20
N ILE A 208 11.64 -4.28 -16.32
CA ILE A 208 11.40 -5.67 -16.75
C ILE A 208 12.75 -6.39 -16.97
N ARG A 209 12.98 -7.50 -16.27
CA ARG A 209 14.11 -8.42 -16.48
C ARG A 209 13.64 -9.87 -16.30
N PRO A 210 14.23 -10.87 -16.98
CA PRO A 210 13.89 -12.28 -16.75
C PRO A 210 14.08 -12.68 -15.29
N GLN A 211 13.16 -13.47 -14.73
CA GLN A 211 13.12 -13.93 -13.33
C GLN A 211 12.97 -12.83 -12.25
N GLN A 212 13.02 -11.54 -12.60
CA GLN A 212 12.73 -10.45 -11.68
C GLN A 212 11.23 -10.39 -11.37
N ARG A 213 10.88 -9.93 -10.15
CA ARG A 213 9.50 -9.62 -9.75
C ARG A 213 9.23 -8.12 -9.89
N MET A 214 7.98 -7.79 -10.19
CA MET A 214 7.43 -6.44 -10.22
C MET A 214 7.29 -5.84 -8.81
N LEU A 215 7.28 -4.51 -8.74
CA LEU A 215 7.09 -3.76 -7.49
C LEU A 215 5.61 -3.64 -7.13
N SER A 216 5.16 -4.46 -6.18
CA SER A 216 3.77 -4.39 -5.68
C SER A 216 3.57 -3.30 -4.62
N SER A 217 2.33 -2.84 -4.43
CA SER A 217 1.88 -2.03 -3.27
C SER A 217 1.22 -2.84 -2.15
N MET A 218 1.12 -4.17 -2.25
CA MET A 218 0.48 -5.00 -1.22
C MET A 218 1.14 -4.80 0.17
N THR A 219 0.37 -4.29 1.13
CA THR A 219 0.86 -3.89 2.47
C THR A 219 0.11 -4.62 3.61
N PRO A 220 0.07 -5.98 3.62
CA PRO A 220 -0.41 -6.73 4.79
C PRO A 220 0.47 -6.38 5.99
N THR A 221 -0.16 -6.00 7.11
CA THR A 221 0.55 -5.40 8.24
C THR A 221 -0.01 -5.89 9.56
N ILE A 222 0.89 -6.25 10.48
CA ILE A 222 0.59 -6.52 11.88
C ILE A 222 1.20 -5.39 12.71
N VAL A 223 0.39 -4.81 13.59
CA VAL A 223 0.84 -3.85 14.60
C VAL A 223 0.88 -4.57 15.95
N ALA A 224 2.03 -4.51 16.58
CA ALA A 224 2.29 -5.12 17.88
C ALA A 224 2.75 -4.05 18.89
N LYS A 225 2.81 -4.44 20.16
CA LYS A 225 3.39 -3.62 21.23
C LYS A 225 3.95 -4.52 22.31
N ASP A 226 5.16 -4.21 22.78
CA ASP A 226 5.89 -4.99 23.78
C ASP A 226 6.00 -6.48 23.37
N GLY A 227 6.18 -6.73 22.06
CA GLY A 227 6.21 -8.05 21.43
C GLY A 227 4.85 -8.76 21.25
N VAL A 228 3.73 -8.15 21.66
CA VAL A 228 2.38 -8.74 21.57
C VAL A 228 1.60 -8.17 20.39
N PRO A 229 1.12 -8.99 19.43
CA PRO A 229 0.25 -8.53 18.35
C PRO A 229 -1.07 -7.93 18.90
N LEU A 230 -1.37 -6.71 18.45
CA LEU A 230 -2.60 -5.98 18.81
C LEU A 230 -3.60 -5.98 17.67
N PHE A 231 -3.19 -5.72 16.43
CA PHE A 231 -4.09 -5.83 15.28
C PHE A 231 -3.38 -6.18 13.98
N ALA A 232 -4.12 -6.85 13.09
CA ALA A 232 -3.75 -7.05 11.70
C ALA A 232 -4.71 -6.27 10.81
N THR A 233 -4.16 -5.63 9.78
CA THR A 233 -4.95 -4.90 8.79
C THR A 233 -4.25 -4.85 7.43
N GLY A 234 -5.06 -4.72 6.40
CA GLY A 234 -4.64 -4.53 5.02
C GLY A 234 -5.87 -4.32 4.15
N THR A 235 -5.65 -4.09 2.86
CA THR A 235 -6.70 -3.73 1.91
C THR A 235 -6.26 -4.14 0.50
N PRO A 236 -7.18 -4.29 -0.46
CA PRO A 236 -6.93 -4.06 -1.88
C PRO A 236 -6.88 -2.56 -2.21
N GLY A 237 -6.74 -2.19 -3.48
CA GLY A 237 -6.63 -0.80 -3.93
C GLY A 237 -5.32 -0.43 -4.62
N GLY A 238 -4.44 -1.41 -4.93
CA GLY A 238 -3.13 -1.22 -5.56
C GLY A 238 -2.30 -0.09 -4.94
N ARG A 239 -1.94 0.96 -5.70
CA ARG A 239 -1.20 2.12 -5.15
C ARG A 239 -1.90 2.78 -3.95
N THR A 240 -3.20 2.63 -3.75
CA THR A 240 -3.93 3.16 -2.59
C THR A 240 -3.80 2.31 -1.31
N ILE A 241 -3.27 1.08 -1.42
CA ILE A 241 -3.15 0.13 -0.30
C ILE A 241 -2.31 0.73 0.84
N ILE A 242 -1.11 1.21 0.53
CA ILE A 242 -0.15 1.72 1.52
C ILE A 242 -0.77 2.88 2.33
N ASN A 243 -1.46 3.78 1.62
CA ASN A 243 -2.11 4.96 2.20
C ASN A 243 -3.34 4.60 3.05
N THR A 244 -4.11 3.59 2.63
CA THR A 244 -5.26 3.10 3.39
C THR A 244 -4.80 2.39 4.67
N THR A 245 -3.84 1.46 4.56
CA THR A 245 -3.21 0.79 5.72
C THR A 245 -2.63 1.81 6.70
N MET A 246 -1.95 2.85 6.21
CA MET A 246 -1.46 3.94 7.06
C MET A 246 -2.61 4.66 7.79
N GLN A 247 -3.67 5.08 7.09
CA GLN A 247 -4.80 5.77 7.72
C GLN A 247 -5.49 4.90 8.78
N THR A 248 -5.70 3.61 8.53
CA THR A 248 -6.24 2.68 9.54
C THR A 248 -5.35 2.61 10.80
N ILE A 249 -4.02 2.58 10.64
CA ILE A 249 -3.07 2.56 11.77
C ILE A 249 -3.14 3.88 12.59
N LEU A 250 -3.15 5.04 11.91
CA LEU A 250 -3.26 6.35 12.56
C LEU A 250 -4.60 6.53 13.29
N ASN A 251 -5.69 6.06 12.68
CA ASN A 251 -7.03 6.11 13.26
C ASN A 251 -7.10 5.35 14.60
N ILE A 252 -6.45 4.19 14.70
CA ILE A 252 -6.37 3.42 15.95
C ILE A 252 -5.42 4.10 16.95
N ILE A 253 -4.21 4.50 16.53
CA ILE A 253 -3.15 4.96 17.44
C ILE A 253 -3.34 6.41 17.91
N ASP A 254 -3.49 7.37 16.99
CA ASP A 254 -3.62 8.80 17.31
C ASP A 254 -5.02 9.19 17.76
N HIS A 255 -6.03 8.58 17.15
CA HIS A 255 -7.43 8.94 17.31
C HIS A 255 -8.22 7.99 18.20
N GLY A 256 -7.65 6.83 18.57
CA GLY A 256 -8.24 5.90 19.54
C GLY A 256 -9.49 5.18 19.02
N MET A 257 -9.64 5.07 17.70
CA MET A 257 -10.78 4.40 17.07
C MET A 257 -10.73 2.88 17.25
N THR A 258 -11.90 2.25 17.34
CA THR A 258 -12.02 0.80 17.19
C THR A 258 -11.64 0.36 15.76
N ILE A 259 -11.37 -0.94 15.57
CA ILE A 259 -11.04 -1.48 14.23
C ILE A 259 -12.13 -1.16 13.20
N ALA A 260 -13.42 -1.21 13.57
CA ALA A 260 -14.54 -0.86 12.71
C ALA A 260 -14.55 0.64 12.33
N GLU A 261 -14.46 1.54 13.31
CA GLU A 261 -14.41 2.99 13.06
C GLU A 261 -13.17 3.37 12.23
N SER A 262 -12.03 2.73 12.48
CA SER A 262 -10.76 2.99 11.79
C SER A 262 -10.76 2.57 10.31
N ILE A 263 -11.60 1.58 9.97
CA ILE A 263 -11.86 1.12 8.60
C ILE A 263 -12.90 2.05 7.95
N GLU A 264 -14.04 2.33 8.60
CA GLU A 264 -15.09 3.13 7.99
C GLU A 264 -14.75 4.62 7.81
N ALA A 265 -13.81 5.14 8.59
CA ALA A 265 -13.29 6.50 8.47
C ALA A 265 -12.94 6.88 7.02
N PRO A 266 -13.35 8.07 6.54
CA PRO A 266 -13.24 8.45 5.13
C PRO A 266 -11.79 8.76 4.75
N ARG A 267 -11.37 8.28 3.58
CA ARG A 267 -9.96 8.20 3.18
C ARG A 267 -9.56 9.28 2.18
N ILE A 268 -8.25 9.57 2.17
CA ILE A 268 -7.56 10.28 1.08
C ILE A 268 -6.42 9.45 0.51
N HIS A 269 -5.98 9.80 -0.70
CA HIS A 269 -4.86 9.17 -1.39
C HIS A 269 -4.09 10.19 -2.24
N HIS A 270 -2.79 10.31 -2.01
CA HIS A 270 -1.83 10.99 -2.90
C HIS A 270 -0.66 10.05 -3.17
N GLN A 271 -0.08 10.12 -4.36
CA GLN A 271 0.92 9.15 -4.84
C GLN A 271 2.09 9.83 -5.58
N TRP A 272 2.45 11.04 -5.13
CA TRP A 272 3.36 11.97 -5.79
C TRP A 272 2.85 12.47 -7.14
N LEU A 273 2.74 11.60 -8.15
CA LEU A 273 2.27 11.93 -9.50
C LEU A 273 1.05 11.06 -9.88
N PRO A 274 0.01 11.62 -10.53
CA PRO A 274 -0.22 13.04 -10.81
C PRO A 274 -0.42 13.85 -9.53
N ASP A 275 -0.14 15.16 -9.55
CA ASP A 275 -0.25 16.01 -8.35
C ASP A 275 -1.70 16.42 -8.06
N ILE A 276 -2.49 15.44 -7.60
CA ILE A 276 -3.89 15.58 -7.24
C ILE A 276 -4.26 14.55 -6.17
N THR A 277 -4.88 15.01 -5.10
CA THR A 277 -5.32 14.17 -4.00
C THR A 277 -6.66 13.56 -4.34
N SER A 278 -6.74 12.23 -4.36
CA SER A 278 -8.02 11.55 -4.43
C SER A 278 -8.66 11.53 -3.04
N ILE A 279 -9.93 11.92 -2.93
CA ILE A 279 -10.65 12.04 -1.66
C ILE A 279 -12.01 11.35 -1.78
N GLU A 280 -12.40 10.59 -0.77
CA GLU A 280 -13.72 9.96 -0.74
C GLU A 280 -14.87 10.98 -0.74
N LYS A 281 -15.97 10.62 -1.41
CA LYS A 281 -17.15 11.45 -1.62
C LYS A 281 -17.83 11.82 -0.31
N ILE A 282 -17.87 10.90 0.64
CA ILE A 282 -18.59 11.00 1.92
C ILE A 282 -17.60 11.27 3.07
N GLY A 283 -18.11 11.75 4.21
CA GLY A 283 -17.37 11.82 5.49
C GLY A 283 -16.46 13.04 5.69
N ILE A 284 -15.76 13.55 4.66
CA ILE A 284 -14.94 14.77 4.81
C ILE A 284 -15.77 16.03 4.53
N SER A 285 -15.82 16.95 5.50
CA SER A 285 -16.62 18.20 5.41
C SER A 285 -16.27 19.06 4.18
N PRO A 286 -17.24 19.69 3.50
CA PRO A 286 -16.98 20.67 2.44
C PRO A 286 -16.08 21.84 2.90
N ASP A 287 -16.20 22.29 4.15
CA ASP A 287 -15.35 23.36 4.68
C ASP A 287 -13.90 22.88 4.89
N THR A 288 -13.71 21.64 5.35
CA THR A 288 -12.39 21.00 5.39
C THR A 288 -11.77 20.94 3.99
N ARG A 289 -12.54 20.51 2.97
CA ARG A 289 -12.05 20.43 1.58
C ARG A 289 -11.61 21.81 1.07
N LYS A 290 -12.44 22.84 1.27
CA LYS A 290 -12.14 24.23 0.88
C LYS A 290 -10.92 24.81 1.59
N LEU A 291 -10.74 24.53 2.88
CA LEU A 291 -9.55 24.95 3.64
C LEU A 291 -8.29 24.18 3.22
N TYR A 292 -8.43 22.91 2.83
CA TYR A 292 -7.36 22.08 2.29
C TYR A 292 -6.92 22.55 0.90
N GLU A 293 -7.87 22.92 0.03
CA GLU A 293 -7.62 23.57 -1.27
C GLU A 293 -6.97 24.96 -1.09
N ALA A 294 -7.25 25.67 0.01
CA ALA A 294 -6.58 26.93 0.34
C ALA A 294 -5.09 26.79 0.68
N PHE A 295 -4.60 25.57 1.01
CA PHE A 295 -3.16 25.26 1.04
C PHE A 295 -2.57 25.02 -0.37
N GLY A 296 -3.37 25.14 -1.43
CA GLY A 296 -2.98 24.95 -2.84
C GLY A 296 -3.18 23.53 -3.37
N HIS A 297 -3.64 22.58 -2.53
CA HIS A 297 -3.90 21.20 -2.93
C HIS A 297 -5.07 21.10 -3.92
N LYS A 298 -4.99 20.15 -4.86
CA LYS A 298 -6.06 19.84 -5.82
C LYS A 298 -6.77 18.56 -5.40
N ILE A 299 -8.10 18.55 -5.46
CA ILE A 299 -8.93 17.39 -5.11
C ILE A 299 -9.48 16.71 -6.36
N ARG A 300 -9.48 15.37 -6.37
CA ARG A 300 -10.33 14.52 -7.22
C ARG A 300 -11.26 13.72 -6.31
N VAL A 301 -12.57 13.89 -6.43
CA VAL A 301 -13.53 13.09 -5.67
C VAL A 301 -13.61 11.67 -6.26
N ARG A 302 -13.67 10.66 -5.39
CA ARG A 302 -13.94 9.25 -5.71
C ARG A 302 -15.07 8.72 -4.83
N ASP A 303 -15.81 7.73 -5.30
CA ASP A 303 -16.86 7.09 -4.49
C ASP A 303 -16.27 6.26 -3.32
N ALA A 304 -15.20 5.49 -3.57
CA ALA A 304 -14.45 4.72 -2.57
C ALA A 304 -12.93 4.68 -2.84
N ILE A 305 -12.14 4.36 -1.81
CA ILE A 305 -10.68 4.11 -1.85
C ILE A 305 -10.38 2.87 -0.99
N GLY A 306 -10.04 1.74 -1.62
CA GLY A 306 -9.73 0.48 -0.93
C GLY A 306 -10.94 -0.24 -0.32
N SER A 307 -10.69 -1.40 0.31
CA SER A 307 -11.66 -2.24 1.02
C SER A 307 -10.95 -2.96 2.18
N ALA A 308 -10.71 -2.23 3.27
CA ALA A 308 -9.86 -2.70 4.36
C ALA A 308 -10.53 -3.79 5.21
N MET A 309 -9.79 -4.87 5.49
CA MET A 309 -10.23 -5.94 6.38
C MET A 309 -9.24 -6.04 7.54
N GLY A 310 -9.72 -6.17 8.77
CA GLY A 310 -8.84 -6.21 9.93
C GLY A 310 -9.41 -6.90 11.16
N VAL A 311 -8.51 -7.35 12.02
CA VAL A 311 -8.81 -7.96 13.32
C VAL A 311 -7.99 -7.28 14.42
N TYR A 312 -8.62 -7.01 15.55
CA TYR A 312 -8.02 -6.37 16.73
C TYR A 312 -8.19 -7.29 17.94
N ARG A 313 -7.09 -7.52 18.66
CA ARG A 313 -7.04 -8.26 19.90
C ARG A 313 -6.81 -7.29 21.05
N ASP A 314 -7.82 -7.17 21.90
CA ASP A 314 -7.76 -6.38 23.12
C ASP A 314 -6.67 -6.93 24.07
N PRO A 315 -5.70 -6.11 24.54
CA PRO A 315 -4.57 -6.60 25.30
C PRO A 315 -4.90 -6.92 26.77
N GLU A 316 -5.95 -6.34 27.34
CA GLU A 316 -6.32 -6.50 28.75
C GLU A 316 -7.23 -7.73 28.97
N THR A 317 -8.18 -7.93 28.05
CA THR A 317 -9.21 -8.98 28.10
C THR A 317 -8.88 -10.18 27.20
N GLY A 318 -8.04 -9.99 26.18
CA GLY A 318 -7.77 -10.99 25.15
C GLY A 318 -8.89 -11.17 24.12
N ILE A 319 -9.96 -10.37 24.18
CA ILE A 319 -11.09 -10.45 23.25
C ILE A 319 -10.63 -10.05 21.84
N ILE A 320 -11.00 -10.84 20.84
CA ILE A 320 -10.76 -10.55 19.43
C ILE A 320 -12.05 -9.95 18.83
N SER A 321 -11.92 -8.78 18.21
CA SER A 321 -12.92 -8.19 17.33
C SER A 321 -12.40 -8.15 15.89
N GLY A 322 -13.29 -8.05 14.92
CA GLY A 322 -12.95 -7.92 13.51
C GLY A 322 -13.92 -6.98 12.80
N ALA A 323 -13.46 -6.38 11.72
CA ALA A 323 -14.26 -5.52 10.87
C ALA A 323 -13.89 -5.73 9.39
N ALA A 324 -14.91 -5.58 8.55
CA ALA A 324 -14.83 -5.65 7.10
C ALA A 324 -15.43 -4.37 6.51
N ASP A 325 -14.85 -3.88 5.43
CA ASP A 325 -15.21 -2.59 4.84
C ASP A 325 -16.60 -2.59 4.19
N SER A 326 -17.44 -1.62 4.55
CA SER A 326 -18.72 -1.37 3.89
C SER A 326 -18.59 -1.01 2.40
N ARG A 327 -17.37 -0.70 1.93
CA ARG A 327 -17.03 -0.48 0.51
C ARG A 327 -16.99 -1.77 -0.32
N ALA A 328 -17.02 -2.96 0.29
CA ALA A 328 -17.21 -4.24 -0.41
C ALA A 328 -18.57 -4.86 -0.06
N GLU A 329 -19.41 -5.08 -1.07
CA GLU A 329 -20.77 -5.64 -0.91
C GLU A 329 -20.76 -7.10 -0.41
N ASP A 330 -19.65 -7.82 -0.60
CA ASP A 330 -19.40 -9.20 -0.16
C ASP A 330 -18.43 -9.32 1.03
N GLY A 331 -18.01 -8.19 1.61
CA GLY A 331 -17.17 -8.14 2.81
C GLY A 331 -17.86 -8.76 4.03
N GLY A 332 -17.11 -9.48 4.87
CA GLY A 332 -17.67 -10.17 6.03
C GLY A 332 -16.68 -10.52 7.13
N VAL A 333 -17.21 -10.69 8.35
CA VAL A 333 -16.47 -11.11 9.55
C VAL A 333 -17.21 -12.29 10.18
N SER A 334 -16.45 -13.26 10.70
CA SER A 334 -17.00 -14.42 11.42
C SER A 334 -16.08 -14.79 12.59
N ALA A 335 -16.65 -15.39 13.64
CA ALA A 335 -15.98 -15.77 14.88
C ALA A 335 -16.46 -17.16 15.35
N TYR A 336 -15.66 -17.82 16.19
CA TYR A 336 -15.89 -19.18 16.71
C TYR A 336 -15.25 -19.39 18.09
#